data_AF-A0A1V1SQV8-F1
#
_entry.id   AF-A0A1V1SQV8-F1
#
_cell.length_a   1.000
_cell.length_b   1.000
_cell.length_c   1.000
_cell.angle_alpha   90.00
_cell.angle_beta   90.00
_cell.angle_gamma   90.00
#
_symmetry.space_group_name_H-M   'P 1'
#
loop_
_entity.id
_entity.type
_entity.pdbx_description
1 polymer ?
#
loop_
_entity_poly.entity_id
_entity_poly.type
_entity_poly.pdbx_seq_one_letter_code
_entity_poly.pdbx_strand_id
1 'polypeptide(L)'
;MSPSQHILIYAELLPNIRQVSVGCTLPTPVSTATQATVSADGRALTVAHHGSNQTIQLPEAVAPFSQLPIHNSGGTRLSWRLPLAAPLTRRALAISEEAVPWSATDLEPGSTVACRTCESTIVGAGTLNVWKDLPSENWAEMMEFWHCHKPHNHAHHNNEEHLTNRGYGASSRIAAQPGVGFVDLTSFLLADSDLVTSSISASASTNRAGNEAKVTVTTVTLHCTSCKAQLGVRSDQAPSVSIFKWQVVVKQQNQAAPESSPNLAQCVSAMLLATMARSGCSKSVLLPIKAQTDCPRDGSKSEHGSRVQDVLNIWIFNANITFSSTEASTSPINAAKVLYRTVSQEEADKMVESITSDVQEISLPSDAITTIFGLLDRSNRLVPESDRKFKEWTIGLLEKWDGKGG
;
A
#
# COMPACT_ATOMS: atom_id res chain seq x y z
N MET A 1 -31.61 1.01 -2.16
CA MET A 1 -30.50 0.63 -3.06
C MET A 1 -30.88 1.11 -4.43
N SER A 2 -30.14 2.06 -4.99
CA SER A 2 -30.43 2.59 -6.32
C SER A 2 -29.92 1.58 -7.35
N PRO A 3 -30.72 1.17 -8.35
CA PRO A 3 -30.26 0.28 -9.40
C PRO A 3 -29.07 0.89 -10.15
N SER A 4 -28.13 0.05 -10.62
CA SER A 4 -27.04 0.49 -11.49
C SER A 4 -27.62 1.18 -12.72
N GLN A 5 -27.18 2.40 -13.03
CA GLN A 5 -27.73 3.17 -14.15
C GLN A 5 -27.24 2.68 -15.52
N HIS A 6 -26.22 1.81 -15.52
CA HIS A 6 -25.57 1.26 -16.71
C HIS A 6 -25.08 -0.17 -16.43
N ILE A 7 -24.55 -0.83 -17.47
CA ILE A 7 -24.00 -2.19 -17.38
C ILE A 7 -22.66 -2.11 -16.63
N LEU A 8 -22.61 -2.70 -15.43
CA LEU A 8 -21.36 -2.88 -14.68
C LEU A 8 -20.79 -4.26 -15.01
N ILE A 9 -19.55 -4.31 -15.49
CA ILE A 9 -18.81 -5.57 -15.67
C ILE A 9 -17.58 -5.53 -14.79
N TYR A 10 -17.32 -6.61 -14.05
CA TYR A 10 -16.09 -6.83 -13.30
C TYR A 10 -15.55 -8.21 -13.66
N ALA A 11 -14.28 -8.29 -13.99
CA ALA A 11 -13.57 -9.54 -14.25
C ALA A 11 -12.31 -9.62 -13.39
N GLU A 12 -12.07 -10.75 -12.74
CA GLU A 12 -10.83 -10.99 -11.98
C GLU A 12 -10.17 -12.31 -12.39
N LEU A 13 -8.85 -12.26 -12.60
CA LEU A 13 -8.02 -13.45 -12.81
C LEU A 13 -7.82 -14.18 -11.49
N LEU A 14 -8.13 -15.47 -11.49
CA LEU A 14 -7.87 -16.37 -10.37
C LEU A 14 -6.82 -17.40 -10.82
N PRO A 15 -5.51 -17.10 -10.66
CA PRO A 15 -4.44 -17.85 -11.29
C PRO A 15 -4.36 -19.31 -10.81
N ASN A 16 -4.64 -19.54 -9.52
CA ASN A 16 -4.55 -20.86 -8.90
C ASN A 16 -5.56 -21.87 -9.48
N ILE A 17 -6.72 -21.38 -9.92
CA ILE A 17 -7.78 -22.20 -10.53
C ILE A 17 -7.92 -21.96 -12.03
N ARG A 18 -6.98 -21.20 -12.62
CA ARG A 18 -6.84 -20.97 -14.06
C ARG A 18 -8.15 -20.55 -14.74
N GLN A 19 -8.81 -19.56 -14.16
CA GLN A 19 -10.03 -18.99 -14.73
C GLN A 19 -10.07 -17.47 -14.52
N VAL A 20 -10.80 -16.79 -15.40
CA VAL A 20 -11.29 -15.44 -15.17
C VAL A 20 -12.72 -15.54 -14.65
N SER A 21 -12.95 -15.03 -13.44
CA SER A 21 -14.29 -14.90 -12.88
C SER A 21 -14.88 -13.58 -13.32
N VAL A 22 -16.07 -13.61 -13.89
CA VAL A 22 -16.78 -12.42 -14.36
C VAL A 22 -18.09 -12.28 -13.59
N GLY A 23 -18.33 -11.10 -13.06
CA GLY A 23 -19.61 -10.66 -12.53
C GLY A 23 -20.12 -9.47 -13.32
N CYS A 24 -21.41 -9.46 -13.64
CA CYS A 24 -22.05 -8.37 -14.37
C CYS A 24 -23.39 -7.99 -13.74
N THR A 25 -23.63 -6.70 -13.58
CA THR A 25 -24.92 -6.13 -13.15
C THR A 25 -25.49 -5.29 -14.27
N LEU A 26 -26.71 -5.62 -14.69
CA LEU A 26 -27.49 -4.93 -15.71
C LEU A 26 -28.41 -3.88 -15.06
N PRO A 27 -28.73 -2.78 -15.76
CA PRO A 27 -29.67 -1.76 -15.26
C PRO A 27 -31.11 -2.29 -15.16
N THR A 28 -31.47 -3.26 -16.00
CA THR A 28 -32.79 -3.91 -16.03
C THR A 28 -32.65 -5.42 -16.11
N PRO A 29 -33.70 -6.19 -15.77
CA PRO A 29 -33.66 -7.64 -15.86
C PRO A 29 -33.26 -8.17 -17.24
N VAL A 30 -32.63 -9.33 -17.26
CA VAL A 30 -32.24 -10.03 -18.49
C VAL A 30 -33.44 -10.16 -19.44
N SER A 31 -33.20 -9.92 -20.72
CA SER A 31 -34.20 -10.05 -21.79
C SER A 31 -33.61 -10.75 -23.01
N THR A 32 -34.43 -10.99 -24.03
CA THR A 32 -33.96 -11.53 -25.32
C THR A 32 -32.97 -10.62 -26.04
N ALA A 33 -32.90 -9.34 -25.65
CA ALA A 33 -31.94 -8.38 -26.17
C ALA A 33 -30.59 -8.41 -25.41
N THR A 34 -30.45 -9.23 -24.36
CA THR A 34 -29.19 -9.37 -23.63
C THR A 34 -28.28 -10.37 -24.31
N GLN A 35 -27.05 -9.94 -24.64
CA GLN A 35 -26.02 -10.79 -25.23
C GLN A 35 -24.68 -10.56 -24.55
N ALA A 36 -23.88 -11.61 -24.44
CA ALA A 36 -22.52 -11.54 -23.92
C ALA A 36 -21.60 -12.36 -24.83
N THR A 37 -20.52 -11.75 -25.29
CA THR A 37 -19.60 -12.32 -26.30
C THR A 37 -18.16 -12.07 -25.91
N VAL A 38 -17.28 -13.01 -26.23
CA VAL A 38 -15.84 -12.90 -26.04
C VAL A 38 -15.19 -12.68 -27.41
N SER A 39 -14.19 -11.81 -27.47
CA SER A 39 -13.42 -11.59 -28.70
C SER A 39 -12.70 -12.85 -29.18
N ALA A 40 -12.37 -12.92 -30.46
CA ALA A 40 -11.75 -14.10 -31.07
C ALA A 40 -10.38 -14.45 -30.45
N ASP A 41 -9.64 -13.46 -29.95
CA ASP A 41 -8.37 -13.63 -29.24
C ASP A 41 -8.53 -13.95 -27.75
N GLY A 42 -9.76 -14.00 -27.24
CA GLY A 42 -10.07 -14.28 -25.83
C GLY A 42 -9.71 -13.14 -24.87
N ARG A 43 -9.38 -11.94 -25.37
CA ARG A 43 -8.85 -10.83 -24.57
C ARG A 43 -9.87 -9.78 -24.18
N ALA A 44 -11.09 -9.80 -24.75
CA ALA A 44 -12.12 -8.84 -24.43
C ALA A 44 -13.48 -9.51 -24.24
N LEU A 45 -14.28 -8.95 -23.34
CA LEU A 45 -15.67 -9.34 -23.10
C LEU A 45 -16.58 -8.15 -23.39
N THR A 46 -17.58 -8.37 -24.22
CA THR A 46 -18.63 -7.39 -24.52
C THR A 46 -19.98 -7.89 -24.04
N VAL A 47 -20.68 -7.08 -23.25
CA VAL A 47 -22.07 -7.28 -22.84
C VAL A 47 -22.95 -6.21 -23.50
N ALA A 48 -23.95 -6.66 -24.25
CA ALA A 48 -24.96 -5.80 -24.86
C ALA A 48 -26.32 -6.02 -24.21
N HIS A 49 -27.03 -4.94 -23.89
CA HIS A 49 -28.35 -4.97 -23.24
C HIS A 49 -29.15 -3.72 -23.60
N HIS A 50 -30.34 -3.90 -24.19
CA HIS A 50 -31.27 -2.83 -24.58
C HIS A 50 -30.62 -1.64 -25.33
N GLY A 51 -29.75 -1.95 -26.30
CA GLY A 51 -29.08 -0.93 -27.13
C GLY A 51 -27.84 -0.30 -26.49
N SER A 52 -27.55 -0.59 -25.22
CA SER A 52 -26.28 -0.27 -24.57
C SER A 52 -25.29 -1.42 -24.71
N ASN A 53 -24.02 -1.12 -24.93
CA ASN A 53 -22.94 -2.09 -24.92
C ASN A 53 -21.81 -1.61 -24.01
N GLN A 54 -21.21 -2.54 -23.28
CA GLN A 54 -20.02 -2.30 -22.49
C GLN A 54 -19.00 -3.38 -22.79
N THR A 55 -17.74 -2.97 -22.94
CA THR A 55 -16.63 -3.87 -23.23
C THR A 55 -15.52 -3.63 -22.22
N ILE A 56 -14.97 -4.71 -21.68
CA ILE A 56 -13.76 -4.67 -20.86
C ILE A 56 -12.68 -5.54 -21.50
N GLN A 57 -11.43 -5.13 -21.32
CA GLN A 57 -10.30 -6.04 -21.50
C GLN A 57 -10.33 -7.08 -20.39
N LEU A 58 -10.08 -8.34 -20.72
CA LEU A 58 -10.00 -9.42 -19.76
C LEU A 58 -8.58 -9.46 -19.17
N PRO A 59 -8.45 -9.71 -17.86
CA PRO A 59 -7.15 -9.86 -17.20
C PRO A 59 -6.20 -10.89 -17.82
N GLU A 60 -6.73 -11.90 -18.51
CA GLU A 60 -5.97 -12.90 -19.25
C GLU A 60 -6.81 -13.46 -20.42
N ALA A 61 -6.16 -14.01 -21.44
CA ALA A 61 -6.82 -14.67 -22.55
C ALA A 61 -7.62 -15.90 -22.06
N VAL A 62 -8.91 -15.92 -22.37
CA VAL A 62 -9.81 -17.04 -22.06
C VAL A 62 -10.02 -17.93 -23.29
N ALA A 63 -10.41 -19.17 -23.06
CA ALA A 63 -10.76 -20.10 -24.13
C ALA A 63 -11.84 -19.48 -25.05
N PRO A 64 -11.86 -19.81 -26.35
CA PRO A 64 -12.79 -19.21 -27.29
C PRO A 64 -14.25 -19.56 -26.94
N PHE A 65 -15.11 -18.54 -26.91
CA PHE A 65 -16.55 -18.66 -26.75
C PHE A 65 -17.25 -17.93 -27.91
N SER A 66 -18.15 -18.60 -28.62
CA SER A 66 -18.99 -17.92 -29.63
C SER A 66 -20.00 -17.00 -28.98
N GLN A 67 -20.64 -17.44 -27.90
CA GLN A 67 -21.54 -16.66 -27.06
C GLN A 67 -21.53 -17.22 -25.64
N LEU A 68 -21.56 -16.34 -24.63
CA LEU A 68 -21.66 -16.79 -23.25
C LEU A 68 -23.11 -17.15 -22.90
N PRO A 69 -23.33 -18.26 -22.16
CA PRO A 69 -24.67 -18.68 -21.79
C PRO A 69 -25.31 -17.66 -20.84
N ILE A 70 -26.54 -17.28 -21.12
CA ILE A 70 -27.35 -16.39 -20.28
C ILE A 70 -28.60 -17.16 -19.88
N HIS A 71 -28.71 -17.50 -18.59
CA HIS A 71 -29.93 -18.06 -18.05
C HIS A 71 -30.93 -16.94 -17.79
N ASN A 72 -32.10 -17.02 -18.40
CA ASN A 72 -33.17 -16.05 -18.18
C ASN A 72 -33.81 -16.30 -16.80
N SER A 73 -33.17 -15.76 -15.76
CA SER A 73 -33.60 -15.88 -14.37
C SER A 73 -34.52 -14.73 -13.94
N GLY A 74 -34.88 -13.80 -14.85
CA GLY A 74 -35.58 -12.56 -14.49
C GLY A 74 -34.78 -11.64 -13.58
N GLY A 75 -33.50 -11.93 -13.34
CA GLY A 75 -32.60 -11.12 -12.53
C GLY A 75 -31.84 -10.08 -13.37
N THR A 76 -31.18 -9.15 -12.68
CA THR A 76 -30.25 -8.17 -13.28
C THR A 76 -28.80 -8.65 -13.26
N ARG A 77 -28.53 -9.85 -12.76
CA ARG A 77 -27.18 -10.32 -12.44
C ARG A 77 -26.78 -11.47 -13.35
N LEU A 78 -25.56 -11.40 -13.87
CA LEU A 78 -24.93 -12.43 -14.67
C LEU A 78 -23.57 -12.76 -14.07
N SER A 79 -23.17 -14.02 -14.13
CA SER A 79 -21.84 -14.45 -13.72
C SER A 79 -21.34 -15.57 -14.61
N TRP A 80 -20.06 -15.51 -14.95
CA TRP A 80 -19.38 -16.51 -15.76
C TRP A 80 -18.04 -16.86 -15.14
N ARG A 81 -17.64 -18.13 -15.32
CA ARG A 81 -16.31 -18.62 -14.99
C ARG A 81 -15.67 -19.06 -16.29
N LEU A 82 -14.74 -18.27 -16.79
CA LEU A 82 -14.14 -18.43 -18.10
C LEU A 82 -12.77 -19.11 -17.94
N PRO A 83 -12.57 -20.35 -18.43
CA PRO A 83 -11.28 -21.02 -18.37
C PRO A 83 -10.26 -20.28 -19.24
N LEU A 84 -8.99 -20.29 -18.81
CA LEU A 84 -7.91 -19.67 -19.59
C LEU A 84 -7.66 -20.41 -20.90
N ALA A 85 -7.27 -19.67 -21.95
CA ALA A 85 -6.92 -20.23 -23.26
C ALA A 85 -5.66 -21.10 -23.19
N ALA A 86 -4.72 -20.71 -22.35
CA ALA A 86 -3.45 -21.39 -22.13
C ALA A 86 -3.12 -21.43 -20.63
N PRO A 87 -2.30 -22.41 -20.19
CA PRO A 87 -1.71 -22.36 -18.86
C PRO A 87 -0.92 -21.07 -18.66
N LEU A 88 -1.03 -20.47 -17.47
CA LEU A 88 -0.20 -19.32 -17.11
C LEU A 88 1.28 -19.75 -17.11
N THR A 89 2.08 -19.15 -17.98
CA THR A 89 3.55 -19.32 -18.03
C THR A 89 4.23 -18.56 -16.90
N ARG A 90 3.63 -17.47 -16.41
CA ARG A 90 4.06 -16.82 -15.17
C ARG A 90 3.63 -17.69 -14.01
N ARG A 91 4.60 -18.28 -13.28
CA ARG A 91 4.37 -18.67 -11.89
C ARG A 91 3.83 -17.43 -11.17
N ALA A 92 2.84 -17.60 -10.29
CA ALA A 92 2.55 -16.57 -9.31
C ALA A 92 3.89 -16.31 -8.60
N LEU A 93 4.45 -15.11 -8.82
CA LEU A 93 5.70 -14.72 -8.17
C LEU A 93 5.52 -14.91 -6.67
N ALA A 94 6.57 -15.36 -5.99
CA ALA A 94 6.55 -15.32 -4.54
C ALA A 94 6.26 -13.87 -4.12
N ILE A 95 5.56 -13.65 -3.01
CA ILE A 95 5.27 -12.28 -2.53
C ILE A 95 6.55 -11.44 -2.40
N SER A 96 7.69 -12.10 -2.14
CA SER A 96 9.03 -11.51 -2.09
C SER A 96 9.61 -11.04 -3.43
N GLU A 97 9.03 -11.46 -4.55
CA GLU A 97 9.47 -11.13 -5.92
C GLU A 97 8.52 -10.16 -6.62
N GLU A 98 7.50 -9.66 -5.91
CA GLU A 98 6.58 -8.67 -6.46
C GLU A 98 7.27 -7.31 -6.62
N ALA A 99 6.88 -6.57 -7.67
CA ALA A 99 7.41 -5.24 -7.91
C ALA A 99 7.06 -4.30 -6.74
N VAL A 100 8.06 -3.56 -6.27
CA VAL A 100 7.92 -2.61 -5.17
C VAL A 100 7.97 -1.17 -5.67
N PRO A 101 7.21 -0.24 -5.05
CA PRO A 101 7.24 1.19 -5.33
C PRO A 101 8.64 1.81 -5.29
N TRP A 102 9.36 1.82 -6.41
CA TRP A 102 10.77 2.20 -6.52
C TRP A 102 11.73 1.40 -5.61
N SER A 103 12.70 0.74 -6.24
CA SER A 103 13.94 0.27 -5.61
C SER A 103 15.06 1.28 -5.86
N ALA A 104 16.20 1.10 -5.20
CA ALA A 104 17.40 1.88 -5.50
C ALA A 104 17.83 1.77 -6.97
N THR A 105 17.59 0.63 -7.61
CA THR A 105 17.93 0.42 -9.03
C THR A 105 17.02 1.19 -10.00
N ASP A 106 15.85 1.62 -9.53
CA ASP A 106 14.96 2.45 -10.31
C ASP A 106 15.39 3.93 -10.34
N LEU A 107 16.29 4.34 -9.43
CA LEU A 107 16.63 5.73 -9.17
C LEU A 107 18.04 6.11 -9.63
N GLU A 108 18.14 7.16 -10.44
CA GLU A 108 19.43 7.66 -10.90
C GLU A 108 20.17 8.50 -9.83
N PRO A 109 21.49 8.31 -9.65
CA PRO A 109 22.34 9.27 -8.94
C PRO A 109 22.17 10.70 -9.45
N GLY A 110 22.14 11.67 -8.55
CA GLY A 110 22.01 13.09 -8.86
C GLY A 110 20.58 13.54 -9.22
N SER A 111 19.58 12.66 -9.13
CA SER A 111 18.17 12.99 -9.31
C SER A 111 17.68 14.04 -8.30
N THR A 112 16.72 14.86 -8.72
CA THR A 112 16.06 15.85 -7.85
C THR A 112 14.82 15.23 -7.22
N VAL A 113 14.61 15.44 -5.92
CA VAL A 113 13.36 15.06 -5.24
C VAL A 113 12.50 16.30 -5.04
N ALA A 114 11.28 16.30 -5.56
CA ALA A 114 10.37 17.42 -5.48
C ALA A 114 9.02 17.03 -4.86
N CYS A 115 8.34 17.98 -4.22
CA CYS A 115 7.00 17.79 -3.70
C CYS A 115 6.05 17.43 -4.85
N ARG A 116 5.27 16.35 -4.70
CA ARG A 116 4.31 15.93 -5.72
C ARG A 116 3.23 16.98 -6.02
N THR A 117 2.80 17.75 -5.01
CA THR A 117 1.67 18.67 -5.14
C THR A 117 2.03 19.99 -5.81
N CYS A 118 3.21 20.54 -5.56
CA CYS A 118 3.60 21.87 -6.01
C CYS A 118 4.99 21.95 -6.66
N GLU A 119 5.65 20.80 -6.82
CA GLU A 119 6.98 20.67 -7.42
C GLU A 119 8.12 21.43 -6.72
N SER A 120 7.88 21.96 -5.52
CA SER A 120 8.93 22.57 -4.70
C SER A 120 10.05 21.56 -4.42
N THR A 121 11.29 21.95 -4.68
CA THR A 121 12.48 21.09 -4.51
C THR A 121 12.70 20.77 -3.04
N ILE A 122 12.67 19.47 -2.71
CA ILE A 122 12.91 18.93 -1.37
C ILE A 122 14.38 18.52 -1.23
N VAL A 123 14.95 17.94 -2.29
CA VAL A 123 16.37 17.59 -2.40
C VAL A 123 16.88 18.07 -3.76
N GLY A 124 18.00 18.80 -3.75
CA GLY A 124 18.60 19.38 -4.95
C GLY A 124 19.20 18.35 -5.90
N ALA A 125 19.32 18.72 -7.17
CA ALA A 125 20.06 17.94 -8.16
C ALA A 125 21.53 17.76 -7.71
N GLY A 126 22.06 16.54 -7.86
CA GLY A 126 23.44 16.24 -7.47
C GLY A 126 23.68 16.09 -5.96
N THR A 127 22.67 16.29 -5.10
CA THR A 127 22.83 16.11 -3.65
C THR A 127 22.97 14.62 -3.31
N LEU A 128 22.09 13.77 -3.83
CA LEU A 128 22.11 12.33 -3.58
C LEU A 128 22.95 11.63 -4.65
N ASN A 129 24.13 11.15 -4.26
CA ASN A 129 25.10 10.52 -5.16
C ASN A 129 24.89 9.02 -5.30
N VAL A 130 24.20 8.39 -4.33
CA VAL A 130 23.98 6.95 -4.29
C VAL A 130 22.60 6.67 -3.73
N TRP A 131 21.87 5.73 -4.34
CA TRP A 131 20.66 5.14 -3.78
C TRP A 131 20.95 3.73 -3.27
N LYS A 132 20.39 3.37 -2.12
CA LYS A 132 20.55 2.02 -1.52
C LYS A 132 19.22 1.56 -0.95
N ASP A 133 18.80 0.34 -1.25
CA ASP A 133 17.64 -0.23 -0.59
C ASP A 133 17.96 -0.48 0.88
N LEU A 134 17.02 -0.11 1.77
CA LEU A 134 17.09 -0.53 3.15
C LEU A 134 16.80 -2.03 3.22
N PRO A 135 17.57 -2.81 4.00
CA PRO A 135 17.14 -4.13 4.38
C PRO A 135 15.84 -4.00 5.19
N SER A 136 15.04 -5.07 5.23
CA SER A 136 13.79 -5.04 6.00
C SER A 136 14.04 -4.56 7.42
N GLU A 137 13.12 -3.78 7.98
CA GLU A 137 13.23 -3.06 9.26
C GLU A 137 13.76 -3.90 10.45
N ASN A 138 13.50 -5.22 10.46
CA ASN A 138 13.96 -6.16 11.48
C ASN A 138 15.11 -7.10 11.03
N TRP A 139 15.82 -6.77 9.94
CA TRP A 139 16.92 -7.61 9.44
C TRP A 139 18.02 -7.76 10.48
N ALA A 140 18.34 -6.69 11.22
CA ALA A 140 19.33 -6.72 12.29
C ALA A 140 18.93 -7.69 13.42
N GLU A 141 17.64 -7.76 13.78
CA GLU A 141 17.12 -8.71 14.76
C GLU A 141 17.15 -10.14 14.21
N MET A 142 16.80 -10.31 12.92
CA MET A 142 16.84 -11.62 12.26
C MET A 142 18.26 -12.18 12.16
N MET A 143 19.27 -11.32 12.00
CA MET A 143 20.68 -11.71 12.00
C MET A 143 21.15 -12.33 13.32
N GLU A 144 20.54 -12.00 14.47
CA GLU A 144 20.90 -12.63 15.75
C GLU A 144 20.48 -14.09 15.84
N PHE A 145 19.41 -14.48 15.13
CA PHE A 145 18.92 -15.86 15.10
C PHE A 145 19.70 -16.76 14.14
N TRP A 146 20.52 -16.19 13.25
CA TRP A 146 21.26 -16.93 12.22
C TRP A 146 22.66 -17.36 12.68
N HIS A 147 23.17 -16.79 13.76
CA HIS A 147 24.45 -17.18 14.33
C HIS A 147 24.25 -18.24 15.42
N CYS A 148 24.61 -19.49 15.15
CA CYS A 148 24.67 -20.52 16.20
C CYS A 148 25.67 -20.16 17.31
N HIS A 149 26.69 -19.35 16.99
CA HIS A 149 27.59 -18.69 17.94
C HIS A 149 28.02 -17.32 17.38
N LYS A 150 28.05 -16.27 18.21
CA LYS A 150 28.72 -15.01 17.83
C LYS A 150 30.19 -15.32 17.49
N PRO A 151 30.73 -14.79 16.39
CA PRO A 151 32.13 -15.03 16.02
C PRO A 151 33.04 -14.60 17.17
N HIS A 152 33.70 -15.58 17.80
CA HIS A 152 34.69 -15.33 18.85
C HIS A 152 35.99 -14.91 18.18
N ASN A 153 36.31 -13.61 18.22
CA ASN A 153 37.69 -13.18 18.02
C ASN A 153 38.41 -13.36 19.36
N HIS A 154 39.37 -14.29 19.41
CA HIS A 154 40.32 -14.44 20.50
C HIS A 154 41.33 -13.28 20.53
N ALA A 155 40.84 -12.06 20.74
CA ALA A 155 41.67 -10.89 21.02
C ALA A 155 40.95 -10.05 22.08
N HIS A 156 41.62 -9.89 23.21
CA HIS A 156 41.15 -9.18 24.38
C HIS A 156 40.84 -7.70 24.10
N HIS A 157 39.79 -7.22 24.77
CA HIS A 157 39.35 -5.82 24.96
C HIS A 157 38.50 -5.14 23.86
N ASN A 158 37.29 -4.71 24.28
CA ASN A 158 36.33 -3.77 23.67
C ASN A 158 35.90 -4.00 22.21
N ASN A 159 34.95 -4.92 21.97
CA ASN A 159 34.51 -5.28 20.61
C ASN A 159 32.99 -5.16 20.33
N GLU A 160 32.17 -4.59 21.22
CA GLU A 160 30.78 -4.27 20.85
C GLU A 160 30.74 -3.22 19.73
N GLU A 161 31.62 -2.23 19.78
CA GLU A 161 31.75 -1.14 18.80
C GLU A 161 32.25 -1.62 17.42
N HIS A 162 33.00 -2.72 17.37
CA HIS A 162 33.59 -3.23 16.13
C HIS A 162 32.64 -4.19 15.38
N LEU A 163 31.71 -4.85 16.10
CA LEU A 163 30.65 -5.68 15.51
C LEU A 163 29.48 -4.82 14.99
N THR A 164 29.16 -3.71 15.67
CA THR A 164 28.19 -2.72 15.19
C THR A 164 28.68 -2.00 13.93
N ASN A 165 29.98 -1.66 13.86
CA ASN A 165 30.59 -1.03 12.67
C ASN A 165 30.59 -1.91 11.41
N ARG A 166 30.46 -3.23 11.57
CA ARG A 166 30.31 -4.18 10.44
C ARG A 166 28.87 -4.57 10.14
N GLY A 167 27.89 -4.04 10.88
CA GLY A 167 26.46 -4.28 10.66
C GLY A 167 25.92 -5.61 11.21
N TYR A 168 26.60 -6.23 12.18
CA TYR A 168 26.28 -7.59 12.68
C TYR A 168 25.75 -7.63 14.12
N GLY A 169 25.31 -6.51 14.71
CA GLY A 169 24.69 -6.50 16.05
C GLY A 169 23.25 -6.05 15.98
N ALA A 170 22.35 -6.51 16.87
CA ALA A 170 20.98 -5.97 16.96
C ALA A 170 20.93 -4.45 17.19
N SER A 171 22.04 -3.84 17.63
CA SER A 171 22.20 -2.39 17.78
C SER A 171 22.74 -1.68 16.54
N SER A 172 23.08 -2.37 15.44
CA SER A 172 23.49 -1.73 14.18
C SER A 172 22.25 -1.17 13.47
N ARG A 173 21.81 0.00 13.93
CA ARG A 173 20.78 0.80 13.28
C ARG A 173 21.38 1.43 12.03
N ILE A 174 20.70 1.27 10.89
CA ILE A 174 21.08 1.98 9.68
C ILE A 174 20.77 3.45 9.90
N ALA A 175 21.83 4.26 9.95
CA ALA A 175 21.73 5.70 10.08
C ALA A 175 21.73 6.33 8.69
N ALA A 176 20.97 7.42 8.54
CA ALA A 176 21.04 8.26 7.35
C ALA A 176 22.47 8.79 7.16
N GLN A 177 22.90 8.86 5.89
CA GLN A 177 24.24 9.32 5.51
C GLN A 177 24.09 10.47 4.51
N PRO A 178 24.81 11.60 4.68
CA PRO A 178 24.79 12.68 3.72
C PRO A 178 25.13 12.20 2.30
N GLY A 179 24.31 12.60 1.35
CA GLY A 179 24.45 12.24 -0.06
C GLY A 179 24.04 10.80 -0.40
N VAL A 180 23.43 10.05 0.52
CA VAL A 180 22.90 8.70 0.28
C VAL A 180 21.39 8.69 0.50
N GLY A 181 20.65 8.32 -0.54
CA GLY A 181 19.22 8.08 -0.47
C GLY A 181 18.93 6.63 -0.11
N PHE A 182 18.53 6.36 1.13
CA PHE A 182 18.10 5.01 1.52
C PHE A 182 16.63 4.80 1.14
N VAL A 183 16.31 3.67 0.53
CA VAL A 183 15.01 3.38 -0.09
C VAL A 183 14.28 2.30 0.70
N ASP A 184 13.14 2.65 1.31
CA ASP A 184 12.21 1.71 1.96
C ASP A 184 10.93 1.55 1.11
N LEU A 185 10.08 0.56 1.38
CA LEU A 185 8.80 0.33 0.70
C LEU A 185 7.91 1.59 0.63
N THR A 186 7.93 2.42 1.68
CA THR A 186 7.02 3.56 1.81
C THR A 186 7.72 4.91 1.74
N SER A 187 9.02 4.95 1.97
CA SER A 187 9.74 6.20 2.20
C SER A 187 11.17 6.19 1.69
N PHE A 188 11.76 7.38 1.62
CA PHE A 188 13.19 7.58 1.52
C PHE A 188 13.74 8.04 2.86
N LEU A 189 14.74 7.34 3.39
CA LEU A 189 15.47 7.75 4.58
C LEU A 189 16.68 8.59 4.15
N LEU A 190 16.67 9.88 4.53
CA LEU A 190 17.63 10.89 4.10
C LEU A 190 18.29 11.57 5.31
N ALA A 191 19.49 12.11 5.10
CA ALA A 191 20.13 12.96 6.10
C ALA A 191 19.50 14.36 6.10
N ASP A 192 19.34 14.97 7.27
CA ASP A 192 18.81 16.34 7.38
C ASP A 192 19.59 17.36 6.53
N SER A 193 20.90 17.16 6.38
CA SER A 193 21.78 18.04 5.60
C SER A 193 21.48 18.06 4.11
N ASP A 194 20.80 17.03 3.60
CA ASP A 194 20.50 16.88 2.17
C ASP A 194 19.20 17.57 1.77
N LEU A 195 18.42 18.03 2.76
CA LEU A 195 17.13 18.67 2.56
C LEU A 195 17.30 20.17 2.30
N VAL A 196 16.48 20.70 1.39
CA VAL A 196 16.34 22.13 1.17
C VAL A 196 15.49 22.72 2.30
N THR A 197 16.16 23.28 3.31
CA THR A 197 15.51 23.77 4.55
C THR A 197 14.46 24.86 4.33
N SER A 198 14.57 25.67 3.28
CA SER A 198 13.56 26.67 2.92
C SER A 198 12.25 26.06 2.37
N SER A 199 12.30 24.81 1.90
CA SER A 199 11.16 24.10 1.32
C SER A 199 10.39 23.26 2.34
N ILE A 200 10.94 23.06 3.54
CA ILE A 200 10.40 22.15 4.56
C ILE A 200 10.20 22.89 5.89
N SER A 201 9.00 22.80 6.44
CA SER A 201 8.71 23.22 7.82
C SER A 201 8.45 22.00 8.69
N ALA A 202 9.02 22.00 9.88
CA ALA A 202 8.80 20.96 10.88
C ALA A 202 7.75 21.42 11.89
N SER A 203 6.74 20.59 12.14
CA SER A 203 5.76 20.80 13.21
C SER A 203 5.92 19.71 14.26
N ALA A 204 6.49 20.11 15.40
CA ALA A 204 6.46 19.30 16.61
C ALA A 204 5.12 19.51 17.32
N SER A 205 4.47 18.44 17.73
CA SER A 205 3.38 18.53 18.70
C SER A 205 3.98 18.80 20.08
N THR A 206 4.29 20.07 20.39
CA THR A 206 4.81 20.44 21.72
C THR A 206 3.68 20.52 22.73
N ASN A 207 3.60 19.56 23.65
CA ASN A 207 2.97 19.76 24.95
C ASN A 207 4.07 19.95 26.00
N ARG A 208 4.07 21.09 26.70
CA ARG A 208 4.86 21.27 27.92
C ARG A 208 4.00 20.88 29.12
N ALA A 209 4.23 19.71 29.70
CA ALA A 209 3.83 19.43 31.07
C ALA A 209 4.69 18.32 31.71
N GLY A 210 5.33 18.66 32.83
CA GLY A 210 5.53 17.77 33.98
C GLY A 210 6.61 16.70 33.89
N ASN A 211 7.61 16.83 34.77
CA ASN A 211 8.65 15.83 35.05
C ASN A 211 8.09 14.42 35.30
N GLU A 212 8.50 13.44 34.49
CA GLU A 212 9.09 12.17 34.95
C GLU A 212 9.68 11.41 33.75
N ALA A 213 10.91 10.90 33.90
CA ALA A 213 11.74 10.41 32.81
C ALA A 213 11.30 9.03 32.32
N LYS A 214 10.52 8.99 31.24
CA LYS A 214 10.48 7.87 30.29
C LYS A 214 10.76 8.48 28.92
N VAL A 215 11.89 8.10 28.29
CA VAL A 215 12.32 8.65 26.99
C VAL A 215 11.36 8.15 25.91
N THR A 216 10.26 8.86 25.69
CA THR A 216 9.32 8.61 24.59
C THR A 216 9.82 9.32 23.34
N VAL A 217 9.94 8.58 22.24
CA VAL A 217 10.42 9.08 20.94
C VAL A 217 9.44 10.12 20.39
N THR A 218 9.83 11.40 20.33
CA THR A 218 9.05 12.40 19.59
C THR A 218 9.25 12.19 18.09
N THR A 219 8.16 12.02 17.36
CA THR A 219 8.18 12.08 15.89
C THR A 219 7.72 13.47 15.47
N VAL A 220 8.55 14.15 14.66
CA VAL A 220 8.23 15.49 14.16
C VAL A 220 7.72 15.37 12.73
N THR A 221 6.56 15.95 12.45
CA THR A 221 5.97 15.92 11.10
C THR A 221 6.63 16.98 10.22
N LEU A 222 6.90 16.62 8.97
CA LEU A 222 7.50 17.52 7.99
C LEU A 222 6.48 17.90 6.92
N HIS A 223 6.40 19.19 6.63
CA HIS A 223 5.46 19.76 5.67
C HIS A 223 6.18 20.59 4.61
N CYS A 224 5.65 20.58 3.39
CA CYS A 224 6.09 21.49 2.35
C CYS A 224 5.72 22.94 2.72
N THR A 225 6.67 23.86 2.69
CA THR A 225 6.41 25.26 3.03
C THR A 225 5.44 25.93 2.04
N SER A 226 5.50 25.54 0.76
CA SER A 226 4.72 26.11 -0.34
C SER A 226 3.24 25.66 -0.34
N CYS A 227 2.98 24.35 -0.20
CA CYS A 227 1.62 23.80 -0.31
C CYS A 227 1.06 23.17 0.97
N LYS A 228 1.84 23.12 2.06
CA LYS A 228 1.49 22.55 3.37
C LYS A 228 1.27 21.03 3.40
N ALA A 229 1.42 20.33 2.28
CA ALA A 229 1.35 18.88 2.23
C ALA A 229 2.36 18.24 3.20
N GLN A 230 1.92 17.24 3.96
CA GLN A 230 2.82 16.45 4.82
C GLN A 230 3.72 15.60 3.94
N LEU A 231 5.02 15.84 3.99
CA LEU A 231 6.03 15.17 3.17
C LEU A 231 6.61 13.92 3.86
N GLY A 232 6.66 13.92 5.19
CA GLY A 232 7.43 12.91 5.91
C GLY A 232 7.40 13.08 7.42
N VAL A 233 8.28 12.32 8.07
CA VAL A 233 8.52 12.39 9.51
C VAL A 233 10.01 12.43 9.79
N ARG A 234 10.37 13.08 10.90
CA ARG A 234 11.72 13.13 11.44
C ARG A 234 11.72 12.41 12.79
N SER A 235 12.72 11.56 13.00
CA SER A 235 12.94 10.88 14.28
C SER A 235 13.92 11.67 15.13
N ASP A 236 13.67 11.78 16.44
CA ASP A 236 14.58 12.44 17.38
C ASP A 236 15.83 11.60 17.70
N GLN A 237 15.79 10.29 17.45
CA GLN A 237 16.84 9.35 17.87
C GLN A 237 18.09 9.39 16.95
N ALA A 238 17.95 9.92 15.73
CA ALA A 238 19.03 10.10 14.77
C ALA A 238 18.68 11.26 13.81
N PRO A 239 19.64 12.05 13.31
CA PRO A 239 19.42 13.16 12.36
C PRO A 239 19.01 12.62 10.97
N SER A 240 17.83 12.03 10.92
CA SER A 240 17.32 11.25 9.81
C SER A 240 15.86 11.58 9.58
N VAL A 241 15.51 11.66 8.30
CA VAL A 241 14.19 12.05 7.85
C VAL A 241 13.66 11.01 6.89
N SER A 242 12.44 10.54 7.14
CA SER A 242 11.70 9.67 6.24
C SER A 242 10.74 10.51 5.40
N ILE A 243 11.03 10.67 4.12
CA ILE A 243 10.15 11.33 3.14
C ILE A 243 9.28 10.28 2.45
N PHE A 244 7.96 10.43 2.50
CA PHE A 244 7.03 9.47 1.92
C PHE A 244 7.07 9.47 0.40
N LYS A 245 7.21 8.30 -0.21
CA LYS A 245 7.29 8.14 -1.67
C LYS A 245 6.07 8.68 -2.39
N TRP A 246 4.88 8.49 -1.83
CA TRP A 246 3.63 9.00 -2.41
C TRP A 246 3.44 10.52 -2.28
N GLN A 247 4.33 11.22 -1.60
CA GLN A 247 4.30 12.69 -1.44
C GLN A 247 5.32 13.41 -2.32
N VAL A 248 6.14 12.66 -3.05
CA VAL A 248 7.21 13.22 -3.88
C VAL A 248 7.20 12.66 -5.29
N VAL A 249 7.93 13.36 -6.16
CA VAL A 249 8.31 12.92 -7.49
C VAL A 249 9.83 12.98 -7.59
N VAL A 250 10.44 12.01 -8.27
CA VAL A 250 11.88 11.98 -8.52
C VAL A 250 12.13 12.36 -9.98
N LYS A 251 12.77 13.51 -10.21
CA LYS A 251 13.11 14.01 -11.53
C LYS A 251 14.53 13.54 -11.89
N GLN A 252 14.60 12.53 -12.75
CA GLN A 252 15.85 11.95 -13.26
C GLN A 252 16.39 12.77 -14.44
N GLN A 253 17.72 12.83 -14.60
CA GLN A 253 18.33 13.72 -15.60
C GLN A 253 18.30 13.12 -17.01
N ASN A 254 18.38 11.80 -17.15
CA ASN A 254 18.56 11.14 -18.45
C ASN A 254 17.29 10.50 -19.03
N GLN A 255 16.14 10.62 -18.36
CA GLN A 255 14.87 10.08 -18.87
C GLN A 255 13.98 11.18 -19.47
N ALA A 256 13.61 11.00 -20.74
CA ALA A 256 12.76 11.92 -21.49
C ALA A 256 11.26 11.86 -21.12
N ALA A 257 10.84 10.82 -20.40
CA ALA A 257 9.48 10.67 -19.88
C ALA A 257 9.52 10.60 -18.35
N PRO A 258 8.57 11.23 -17.64
CA PRO A 258 8.47 11.05 -16.20
C PRO A 258 8.11 9.60 -15.92
N GLU A 259 8.96 8.88 -15.18
CA GLU A 259 8.56 7.63 -14.56
C GLU A 259 7.24 7.85 -13.80
N SER A 260 6.34 6.86 -13.86
CA SER A 260 5.21 6.85 -12.96
C SER A 260 5.77 6.97 -11.54
N SER A 261 5.17 7.83 -10.73
CA SER A 261 5.56 7.96 -9.34
C SER A 261 4.54 7.18 -8.51
N PRO A 262 4.95 6.38 -7.52
CA PRO A 262 4.05 5.49 -6.81
C PRO A 262 3.01 6.26 -6.01
N ASN A 263 1.77 5.78 -6.05
CA ASN A 263 0.68 6.35 -5.26
C ASN A 263 0.63 5.72 -3.85
N LEU A 264 -0.22 6.27 -2.98
CA LEU A 264 -0.36 5.79 -1.61
C LEU A 264 -0.87 4.34 -1.54
N ALA A 265 -1.82 3.95 -2.41
CA ALA A 265 -2.34 2.59 -2.44
C ALA A 265 -1.22 1.58 -2.75
N GLN A 266 -0.39 1.88 -3.75
CA GLN A 266 0.74 1.04 -4.16
C GLN A 266 1.78 0.88 -3.05
N CYS A 267 2.11 1.97 -2.35
CA CYS A 267 3.02 1.95 -1.20
C CYS A 267 2.47 1.12 -0.03
N VAL A 268 1.19 1.31 0.32
CA VAL A 268 0.55 0.57 1.41
C VAL A 268 0.35 -0.90 1.03
N SER A 269 0.05 -1.20 -0.23
CA SER A 269 -0.06 -2.57 -0.73
C SER A 269 1.28 -3.31 -0.57
N ALA A 270 2.38 -2.71 -1.03
CA ALA A 270 3.71 -3.29 -0.88
C ALA A 270 4.08 -3.50 0.60
N MET A 271 3.77 -2.52 1.46
CA MET A 271 4.00 -2.63 2.90
C MET A 271 3.21 -3.78 3.54
N LEU A 272 1.91 -3.90 3.26
CA LEU A 272 1.05 -4.97 3.77
C LEU A 272 1.53 -6.36 3.32
N LEU A 273 1.90 -6.49 2.04
CA LEU A 273 2.39 -7.73 1.46
C LEU A 273 3.74 -8.13 2.04
N ALA A 274 4.66 -7.19 2.24
CA ALA A 274 5.93 -7.44 2.90
C ALA A 274 5.73 -7.83 4.38
N THR A 275 4.81 -7.18 5.08
CA THR A 275 4.44 -7.55 6.45
C THR A 275 3.87 -8.96 6.52
N MET A 276 2.97 -9.33 5.59
CA MET A 276 2.42 -10.68 5.52
C MET A 276 3.48 -11.72 5.18
N ALA A 277 4.41 -11.42 4.26
CA ALA A 277 5.51 -12.32 3.91
C ALA A 277 6.48 -12.54 5.08
N ARG A 278 6.74 -11.52 5.90
CA ARG A 278 7.59 -11.63 7.11
C ARG A 278 6.91 -12.37 8.25
N SER A 279 5.70 -11.98 8.59
CA SER A 279 5.00 -12.45 9.80
C SER A 279 4.19 -13.72 9.58
N GLY A 280 3.89 -14.07 8.33
CA GLY A 280 2.89 -15.09 7.99
C GLY A 280 1.45 -14.66 8.28
N CYS A 281 1.25 -13.42 8.73
CA CYS A 281 -0.03 -12.89 9.16
C CYS A 281 -0.68 -12.03 8.07
N SER A 282 -1.90 -12.38 7.66
CA SER A 282 -2.62 -11.67 6.60
C SER A 282 -3.48 -10.51 7.10
N LYS A 283 -3.61 -10.32 8.43
CA LYS A 283 -4.38 -9.22 9.02
C LYS A 283 -3.46 -8.16 9.61
N SER A 284 -3.90 -6.92 9.54
CA SER A 284 -3.19 -5.79 10.12
C SER A 284 -4.18 -4.73 10.60
N VAL A 285 -3.76 -3.95 11.59
CA VAL A 285 -4.43 -2.72 11.98
C VAL A 285 -3.54 -1.55 11.61
N LEU A 286 -4.09 -0.59 10.86
CA LEU A 286 -3.41 0.65 10.52
C LEU A 286 -3.64 1.67 11.63
N LEU A 287 -2.59 1.99 12.38
CA LEU A 287 -2.62 2.96 13.46
C LEU A 287 -1.97 4.27 13.03
N PRO A 288 -2.49 5.42 13.47
CA PRO A 288 -1.79 6.67 13.33
C PRO A 288 -0.39 6.60 13.94
N ILE A 289 0.62 7.15 13.26
CA ILE A 289 1.90 7.45 13.90
C ILE A 289 1.60 8.33 15.11
N LYS A 290 1.84 7.81 16.31
CA LYS A 290 1.52 8.48 17.58
C LYS A 290 2.36 9.75 17.71
N ALA A 291 1.78 10.90 17.37
CA ALA A 291 2.18 12.17 17.95
C ALA A 291 1.55 12.22 19.35
N GLN A 292 2.34 12.31 20.41
CA GLN A 292 1.86 12.15 21.77
C GLN A 292 0.71 13.14 22.06
N THR A 293 -0.52 12.63 22.22
CA THR A 293 -1.66 13.35 22.77
C THR A 293 -2.03 12.76 24.13
N ASP A 294 -1.14 12.91 25.11
CA ASP A 294 -1.48 12.66 26.52
C ASP A 294 -1.99 13.96 27.13
N CYS A 295 -3.29 14.23 26.98
CA CYS A 295 -3.99 15.07 27.94
C CYS A 295 -4.63 14.14 28.97
N PRO A 296 -4.19 14.14 30.24
CA PRO A 296 -5.08 13.73 31.32
C PRO A 296 -6.28 14.67 31.25
N ARG A 297 -7.48 14.12 31.05
CA ARG A 297 -8.73 14.86 31.23
C ARG A 297 -8.79 15.32 32.67
N ASP A 298 -8.30 16.53 32.93
CA ASP A 298 -8.60 17.22 34.16
C ASP A 298 -10.11 17.39 34.23
N GLY A 299 -10.67 17.11 35.40
CA GLY A 299 -12.08 16.78 35.66
C GLY A 299 -13.08 17.92 35.46
N SER A 300 -13.03 18.63 34.34
CA SER A 300 -14.08 19.54 33.90
C SER A 300 -14.99 18.82 32.92
N LYS A 301 -16.25 18.65 33.32
CA LYS A 301 -17.34 18.20 32.45
C LYS A 301 -17.52 19.22 31.32
N SER A 302 -16.78 19.08 30.25
CA SER A 302 -17.08 19.71 28.96
C SER A 302 -17.68 18.64 28.06
N GLU A 303 -18.99 18.75 27.83
CA GLU A 303 -19.78 17.91 26.93
C GLU A 303 -19.43 18.20 25.45
N HIS A 304 -18.19 17.96 25.06
CA HIS A 304 -17.81 17.80 23.65
C HIS A 304 -17.08 16.47 23.52
N GLY A 305 -17.76 15.51 22.89
CA GLY A 305 -17.40 14.09 22.87
C GLY A 305 -15.95 13.83 22.50
N SER A 306 -15.28 13.02 23.32
CA SER A 306 -14.05 12.32 22.92
C SER A 306 -14.39 11.50 21.69
N ARG A 307 -13.93 11.95 20.52
CA ARG A 307 -14.12 11.24 19.27
C ARG A 307 -13.34 9.93 19.40
N VAL A 308 -14.03 8.82 19.62
CA VAL A 308 -13.48 7.48 19.46
C VAL A 308 -12.85 7.46 18.07
N GLN A 309 -11.52 7.36 17.99
CA GLN A 309 -10.85 7.25 16.70
C GLN A 309 -11.01 5.80 16.24
N ASP A 310 -11.87 5.61 15.25
CA ASP A 310 -11.97 4.35 14.55
C ASP A 310 -10.70 4.16 13.71
N VAL A 311 -10.06 3.01 13.85
CA VAL A 311 -8.88 2.62 13.09
C VAL A 311 -9.22 1.55 12.06
N LEU A 312 -8.38 1.43 11.03
CA LEU A 312 -8.65 0.53 9.91
C LEU A 312 -8.07 -0.85 10.18
N ASN A 313 -8.95 -1.83 10.32
CA ASN A 313 -8.59 -3.24 10.35
C ASN A 313 -8.69 -3.81 8.93
N ILE A 314 -7.59 -4.34 8.41
CA ILE A 314 -7.45 -4.81 7.04
C ILE A 314 -6.94 -6.25 7.01
N TRP A 315 -7.49 -7.04 6.11
CA TRP A 315 -7.15 -8.44 5.90
C TRP A 315 -6.88 -8.70 4.42
N ILE A 316 -5.68 -9.12 4.07
CA ILE A 316 -5.32 -9.57 2.72
C ILE A 316 -6.01 -10.91 2.45
N PHE A 317 -7.08 -10.87 1.66
CA PHE A 317 -7.84 -12.06 1.28
C PHE A 317 -7.23 -12.76 0.07
N ASN A 318 -6.78 -11.98 -0.91
CA ASN A 318 -5.96 -12.48 -2.01
C ASN A 318 -4.87 -11.44 -2.34
N ALA A 319 -3.61 -11.83 -2.17
CA ALA A 319 -2.46 -10.97 -2.38
C ALA A 319 -2.22 -10.61 -3.85
N ASN A 320 -2.69 -11.43 -4.78
CA ASN A 320 -2.38 -11.27 -6.18
C ASN A 320 -3.60 -11.53 -7.05
N ILE A 321 -4.26 -10.43 -7.41
CA ILE A 321 -5.31 -10.41 -8.42
C ILE A 321 -4.94 -9.46 -9.54
N THR A 322 -5.40 -9.78 -10.73
CA THR A 322 -5.47 -8.85 -11.86
C THR A 322 -6.94 -8.72 -12.22
N PHE A 323 -7.48 -7.50 -12.22
CA PHE A 323 -8.89 -7.28 -12.47
C PHE A 323 -9.14 -6.24 -13.56
N SER A 324 -10.37 -6.21 -14.05
CA SER A 324 -10.86 -5.22 -15.01
C SER A 324 -12.29 -4.87 -14.67
N SER A 325 -12.65 -3.59 -14.81
CA SER A 325 -14.00 -3.12 -14.52
C SER A 325 -14.41 -2.03 -15.49
N THR A 326 -15.69 -1.96 -15.83
CA THR A 326 -16.23 -0.82 -16.61
C THR A 326 -16.10 0.51 -15.87
N GLU A 327 -16.00 0.47 -14.54
CA GLU A 327 -15.84 1.66 -13.69
C GLU A 327 -14.37 2.06 -13.48
N ALA A 328 -13.42 1.24 -13.94
CA ALA A 328 -12.01 1.55 -13.82
C ALA A 328 -11.54 2.38 -15.03
N SER A 329 -10.80 3.46 -14.78
CA SER A 329 -10.28 4.33 -15.84
C SER A 329 -9.18 3.65 -16.68
N THR A 330 -8.50 2.68 -16.08
CA THR A 330 -7.49 1.83 -16.73
C THR A 330 -7.78 0.39 -16.37
N SER A 331 -7.47 -0.55 -17.27
CA SER A 331 -7.63 -1.98 -17.05
C SER A 331 -6.80 -2.74 -18.08
N PRO A 332 -6.25 -3.91 -17.75
CA PRO A 332 -6.31 -4.57 -16.44
C PRO A 332 -5.42 -3.88 -15.37
N ILE A 333 -5.77 -4.05 -14.10
CA ILE A 333 -5.03 -3.51 -12.95
C ILE A 333 -4.59 -4.66 -12.03
N ASN A 334 -3.33 -4.66 -11.61
CA ASN A 334 -2.85 -5.55 -10.54
C ASN A 334 -3.18 -4.97 -9.16
N ALA A 335 -3.70 -5.81 -8.28
CA ALA A 335 -4.11 -5.40 -6.95
C ALA A 335 -4.03 -6.55 -5.94
N ALA A 336 -4.13 -6.19 -4.66
CA ALA A 336 -4.50 -7.10 -3.60
C ALA A 336 -6.01 -6.94 -3.32
N LYS A 337 -6.73 -8.06 -3.22
CA LYS A 337 -8.11 -8.10 -2.73
C LYS A 337 -8.08 -8.15 -1.22
N VAL A 338 -8.63 -7.13 -0.58
CA VAL A 338 -8.62 -6.97 0.87
C VAL A 338 -10.03 -6.97 1.43
N LEU A 339 -10.16 -7.44 2.66
CA LEU A 339 -11.33 -7.29 3.50
C LEU A 339 -11.02 -6.22 4.54
N TYR A 340 -11.89 -5.23 4.71
CA TYR A 340 -11.66 -4.16 5.66
C TYR A 340 -12.90 -3.81 6.47
N ARG A 341 -12.67 -3.33 7.70
CA ARG A 341 -13.67 -2.79 8.60
C ARG A 341 -13.03 -1.74 9.51
N THR A 342 -13.84 -0.89 10.09
CA THR A 342 -13.41 -0.01 11.19
C THR A 342 -13.55 -0.74 12.52
N VAL A 343 -12.61 -0.48 13.43
CA VAL A 343 -12.63 -0.97 14.82
C VAL A 343 -12.25 0.17 15.75
N SER A 344 -12.69 0.14 17.01
CA SER A 344 -12.26 1.17 17.97
C SER A 344 -10.78 0.99 18.34
N GLN A 345 -10.13 2.03 18.84
CA GLN A 345 -8.76 1.93 19.33
C GLN A 345 -8.61 0.85 20.41
N GLU A 346 -9.57 0.73 21.33
CA GLU A 346 -9.53 -0.29 22.38
C GLU A 346 -9.70 -1.71 21.85
N GLU A 347 -10.47 -1.89 20.77
CA GLU A 347 -10.54 -3.19 20.08
C GLU A 347 -9.20 -3.49 19.39
N ALA A 348 -8.62 -2.50 18.71
CA ALA A 348 -7.31 -2.65 18.06
C ALA A 348 -6.19 -3.01 19.03
N ASP A 349 -6.08 -2.31 20.16
CA ASP A 349 -5.06 -2.59 21.17
C ASP A 349 -5.20 -4.02 21.71
N LYS A 350 -6.43 -4.47 22.00
CA LYS A 350 -6.72 -5.87 22.39
C LYS A 350 -6.37 -6.88 21.31
N MET A 351 -6.59 -6.54 20.04
CA MET A 351 -6.22 -7.42 18.92
C MET A 351 -4.71 -7.61 18.85
N VAL A 352 -3.91 -6.54 19.05
CA VAL A 352 -2.45 -6.59 18.96
C VAL A 352 -1.80 -7.22 20.20
N GLU A 353 -2.30 -6.91 21.41
CA GLU A 353 -1.71 -7.38 22.68
C GLU A 353 -1.98 -8.86 22.98
N SER A 354 -2.90 -9.50 22.26
CA SER A 354 -3.20 -10.92 22.45
C SER A 354 -1.99 -11.80 22.15
N ILE A 355 -1.64 -12.69 23.07
CA ILE A 355 -0.50 -13.62 22.91
C ILE A 355 -0.66 -14.59 21.72
N THR A 356 -1.89 -14.79 21.24
CA THR A 356 -2.20 -15.59 20.05
C THR A 356 -2.66 -14.69 18.89
N SER A 357 -2.25 -13.42 18.88
CA SER A 357 -2.69 -12.48 17.87
C SER A 357 -2.26 -12.90 16.47
N ASP A 358 -3.22 -12.94 15.57
CA ASP A 358 -3.02 -13.06 14.12
C ASP A 358 -3.19 -11.70 13.45
N VAL A 359 -2.74 -10.62 14.10
CA VAL A 359 -2.90 -9.23 13.64
C VAL A 359 -1.60 -8.47 13.85
N GLN A 360 -1.13 -7.79 12.80
CA GLN A 360 0.06 -6.95 12.84
C GLN A 360 -0.29 -5.47 13.01
N GLU A 361 0.52 -4.74 13.76
CA GLU A 361 0.44 -3.27 13.84
C GLU A 361 1.24 -2.64 12.69
N ILE A 362 0.63 -1.67 12.01
CA ILE A 362 1.30 -0.86 11.00
C ILE A 362 1.02 0.62 11.28
N SER A 363 2.08 1.41 11.45
CA SER A 363 1.95 2.85 11.69
C SER A 363 1.99 3.66 10.38
N LEU A 364 1.01 4.54 10.18
CA LEU A 364 0.93 5.45 9.03
C LEU A 364 0.48 6.85 9.46
N PRO A 365 0.73 7.91 8.66
CA PRO A 365 0.10 9.21 8.90
C PRO A 365 -1.43 9.10 8.92
N SER A 366 -2.11 9.83 9.83
CA SER A 366 -3.58 9.81 9.95
C SER A 366 -4.29 10.13 8.63
N ASP A 367 -3.76 11.10 7.88
CA ASP A 367 -4.29 11.48 6.56
C ASP A 367 -4.14 10.35 5.54
N ALA A 368 -3.06 9.57 5.63
CA ALA A 368 -2.84 8.41 4.77
C ALA A 368 -3.86 7.30 5.09
N ILE A 369 -4.13 7.02 6.36
CA ILE A 369 -5.15 6.03 6.77
C ILE A 369 -6.53 6.44 6.26
N THR A 370 -6.91 7.70 6.45
CA THR A 370 -8.18 8.25 5.94
C THR A 370 -8.27 8.13 4.42
N THR A 371 -7.17 8.43 3.72
CA THR A 371 -7.10 8.34 2.25
C THR A 371 -7.23 6.88 1.78
N ILE A 372 -6.57 5.93 2.44
CA ILE A 372 -6.69 4.49 2.15
C ILE A 372 -8.12 4.01 2.36
N PHE A 373 -8.76 4.38 3.47
CA PHE A 373 -10.17 4.02 3.69
C PHE A 373 -11.06 4.51 2.54
N GLY A 374 -10.88 5.77 2.12
CA GLY A 374 -11.61 6.32 0.97
C GLY A 374 -11.30 5.63 -0.36
N LEU A 375 -10.04 5.22 -0.58
CA LEU A 375 -9.65 4.43 -1.76
C LEU A 375 -10.32 3.06 -1.77
N LEU A 376 -10.37 2.38 -0.62
CA LEU A 376 -11.04 1.09 -0.48
C LEU A 376 -12.56 1.22 -0.72
N ASP A 377 -13.23 2.23 -0.17
CA ASP A 377 -14.67 2.47 -0.42
C ASP A 377 -14.96 2.74 -1.90
N ARG A 378 -14.11 3.50 -2.58
CA ARG A 378 -14.24 3.72 -4.02
C ARG A 378 -14.03 2.42 -4.79
N SER A 379 -12.99 1.64 -4.44
CA SER A 379 -12.69 0.37 -5.11
C SER A 379 -13.81 -0.67 -4.95
N ASN A 380 -14.54 -0.64 -3.82
CA ASN A 380 -15.72 -1.49 -3.60
C ASN A 380 -16.79 -1.30 -4.67
N ARG A 381 -16.90 -0.10 -5.25
CA ARG A 381 -17.88 0.22 -6.30
C ARG A 381 -17.55 -0.45 -7.63
N LEU A 382 -16.29 -0.78 -7.87
CA LEU A 382 -15.83 -1.52 -9.06
C LEU A 382 -16.35 -2.96 -9.08
N VAL A 383 -16.68 -3.49 -7.90
CA VAL A 383 -17.17 -4.86 -7.68
C VAL A 383 -18.71 -4.89 -7.75
N PRO A 384 -19.33 -5.94 -8.32
CA PRO A 384 -20.78 -6.09 -8.33
C PRO A 384 -21.37 -6.10 -6.91
N GLU A 385 -22.59 -5.56 -6.74
CA GLU A 385 -23.18 -5.33 -5.41
C GLU A 385 -23.27 -6.57 -4.52
N SER A 386 -23.52 -7.75 -5.11
CA SER A 386 -23.58 -9.02 -4.37
C SER A 386 -22.27 -9.40 -3.70
N ASP A 387 -21.16 -8.91 -4.25
CA ASP A 387 -19.81 -9.33 -3.91
C ASP A 387 -19.06 -8.21 -3.18
N ARG A 388 -19.76 -7.16 -2.72
CA ARG A 388 -19.17 -6.02 -2.01
C ARG A 388 -18.93 -6.29 -0.52
N LYS A 389 -19.56 -7.31 0.04
CA LYS A 389 -19.47 -7.66 1.46
C LYS A 389 -19.19 -9.14 1.66
N PHE A 390 -18.45 -9.45 2.71
CA PHE A 390 -18.23 -10.79 3.20
C PHE A 390 -18.47 -10.80 4.71
N LYS A 391 -19.69 -11.21 5.12
CA LYS A 391 -20.18 -11.06 6.50
C LYS A 391 -20.09 -9.60 6.97
N GLU A 392 -19.38 -9.33 8.07
CA GLU A 392 -19.12 -8.00 8.62
C GLU A 392 -18.06 -7.20 7.85
N TRP A 393 -17.32 -7.85 6.94
CA TRP A 393 -16.23 -7.22 6.19
C TRP A 393 -16.72 -6.60 4.89
N THR A 394 -16.09 -5.48 4.53
CA THR A 394 -16.26 -4.85 3.21
C THR A 394 -15.10 -5.27 2.32
N ILE A 395 -15.36 -5.53 1.03
CA ILE A 395 -14.33 -5.89 0.06
C ILE A 395 -13.73 -4.63 -0.55
N GLY A 396 -12.40 -4.56 -0.62
CA GLY A 396 -11.68 -3.50 -1.31
C GLY A 396 -10.61 -4.09 -2.25
N LEU A 397 -10.20 -3.28 -3.22
CA LEU A 397 -9.12 -3.60 -4.14
C LEU A 397 -8.03 -2.55 -3.91
N LEU A 398 -6.84 -3.01 -3.50
CA LEU A 398 -5.70 -2.16 -3.23
C LEU A 398 -4.68 -2.34 -4.35
N GLU A 399 -4.57 -1.34 -5.21
CA GLU A 399 -3.68 -1.31 -6.37
C GLU A 399 -2.23 -1.63 -5.99
N LYS A 400 -1.55 -2.39 -6.84
CA LYS A 400 -0.15 -2.74 -6.70
C LYS A 400 0.72 -1.94 -7.67
N TRP A 401 2.00 -1.87 -7.35
CA TRP A 401 2.99 -1.28 -8.22
C TRP A 401 3.35 -2.26 -9.34
N ASP A 402 3.36 -1.79 -10.59
CA ASP A 402 3.67 -2.64 -11.75
C ASP A 402 5.12 -2.54 -12.24
N GLY A 403 5.91 -1.62 -11.68
CA GLY A 403 7.33 -1.45 -12.02
C GLY A 403 7.59 -1.03 -13.48
N LYS A 404 8.87 -0.98 -13.87
CA LYS A 404 9.26 -0.80 -15.26
C LYS A 404 9.03 -2.10 -16.03
N GLY A 405 7.90 -2.20 -16.73
CA GLY A 405 7.61 -3.32 -17.66
C GLY A 405 6.32 -4.09 -17.40
N GLY A 406 5.33 -3.49 -16.73
CA GLY A 406 3.96 -4.02 -16.63
C GLY A 406 3.28 -4.20 -17.98
#